data_AF-A0A4W5N6D8-F1
#
_entry.id   AF-A0A4W5N6D8-F1
#
_cell.length_a   1.000
_cell.length_b   1.000
_cell.length_c   1.000
_cell.angle_alpha   90.00
_cell.angle_beta   90.00
_cell.angle_gamma   90.00
#
_symmetry.space_group_name_H-M   'P 1'
#
loop_
_entity.id
_entity.type
_entity.pdbx_description
1 polymer ?
#
loop_
_entity_poly.entity_id
_entity_poly.type
_entity_poly.pdbx_seq_one_letter_code
_entity_poly.pdbx_strand_id
1 'polypeptide(L)'
;MGKSHSHLSKGKDDHGSQRDLRTGPEYIDTQSEEDGKNGDVSQFRYVEFTGRDSVTCPTCQGTGRMPRGQENQLVALILYSDQRLQPSRTKLYVTVSVSLCLLLSCLAVFFLFPRSIDVSYVGVKSAFISYDQDKRIVYLNITNTLNITNNNYYAVSLTNITAQVQFSKTVIGKARISNVTTIIPLDKQQIDYTVPTVIADEMSYMFDYCTLQSIKVHNIVVMMQVTVTTSYFGHSEQVSQEMYQYVDCGGNTTSLHGHVKMYQ
;
A
#
# COMPACT_ATOMS: atom_id res chain seq x y z
N MET A 1 39.97 7.71 -2.73
CA MET A 1 40.42 7.37 -1.36
C MET A 1 39.27 7.63 -0.40
N GLY A 2 38.93 6.83 0.61
CA GLY A 2 39.47 5.59 1.14
C GLY A 2 38.35 4.82 1.88
N LYS A 3 38.47 3.48 1.87
CA LYS A 3 37.63 2.53 2.61
C LYS A 3 38.16 2.39 4.04
N SER A 4 37.30 2.04 4.99
CA SER A 4 37.75 1.28 6.16
C SER A 4 36.77 0.15 6.47
N HIS A 5 37.29 -1.07 6.32
CA HIS A 5 36.73 -2.31 6.84
C HIS A 5 37.23 -2.51 8.27
N SER A 6 36.46 -3.20 9.12
CA SER A 6 37.03 -4.02 10.19
C SER A 6 36.12 -5.19 10.51
N HIS A 7 36.72 -6.38 10.45
CA HIS A 7 36.18 -7.70 10.75
C HIS A 7 37.02 -8.30 11.88
N LEU A 8 36.45 -9.25 12.63
CA LEU A 8 37.08 -10.20 13.57
C LEU A 8 37.60 -9.61 14.91
N SER A 9 37.59 -10.31 16.06
CA SER A 9 37.58 -11.76 16.33
C SER A 9 37.06 -12.11 17.72
N LYS A 10 36.55 -13.35 17.84
CA LYS A 10 36.15 -14.09 19.04
C LYS A 10 37.38 -14.75 19.70
N GLY A 11 37.50 -14.70 21.03
CA GLY A 11 38.50 -15.42 21.83
C GLY A 11 38.04 -15.55 23.28
N LYS A 12 38.26 -16.71 23.89
CA LYS A 12 37.70 -17.22 25.16
C LYS A 12 38.85 -17.63 26.11
N ASP A 13 38.57 -17.58 27.43
CA ASP A 13 39.26 -18.19 28.60
C ASP A 13 40.58 -17.51 29.08
N ASP A 14 40.92 -17.31 30.36
CA ASP A 14 40.30 -17.59 31.68
C ASP A 14 41.03 -16.81 32.84
N HIS A 15 40.48 -16.92 34.07
CA HIS A 15 41.01 -16.66 35.43
C HIS A 15 40.80 -15.31 36.18
N GLY A 16 40.08 -15.38 37.33
CA GLY A 16 40.32 -14.53 38.50
C GLY A 16 39.19 -14.21 39.51
N SER A 17 38.71 -15.20 40.28
CA SER A 17 38.20 -15.16 41.69
C SER A 17 37.44 -13.96 42.30
N GLN A 18 36.19 -14.19 42.76
CA GLN A 18 35.69 -14.10 44.17
C GLN A 18 34.14 -14.11 44.19
N ARG A 19 33.51 -15.21 44.67
CA ARG A 19 32.83 -15.37 45.98
C ARG A 19 31.69 -14.37 46.24
N ASP A 20 30.44 -14.81 46.14
CA ASP A 20 29.68 -15.25 47.32
C ASP A 20 28.29 -15.81 46.93
N LEU A 21 28.00 -16.98 47.48
CA LEU A 21 26.77 -17.75 47.36
C LEU A 21 26.31 -18.05 48.79
N ARG A 22 25.06 -17.73 49.14
CA ARG A 22 24.10 -18.62 49.81
C ARG A 22 22.90 -17.82 50.32
N THR A 23 21.69 -18.13 49.86
CA THR A 23 20.78 -19.22 50.30
C THR A 23 20.16 -18.92 51.66
N GLY A 24 18.83 -18.73 51.65
CA GLY A 24 18.02 -18.44 52.83
C GLY A 24 17.90 -19.64 53.79
N PRO A 25 17.38 -19.43 55.02
CA PRO A 25 17.23 -20.51 55.96
C PRO A 25 15.84 -21.13 55.92
N GLU A 26 15.89 -22.44 55.88
CA GLU A 26 14.86 -23.45 56.08
C GLU A 26 14.52 -23.58 57.58
N TYR A 27 13.30 -24.02 57.86
CA TYR A 27 12.78 -24.36 59.20
C TYR A 27 13.46 -25.62 59.77
N ILE A 28 13.81 -25.61 61.06
CA ILE A 28 13.96 -26.83 61.88
C ILE A 28 13.30 -26.60 63.25
N ASP A 29 12.46 -27.55 63.62
CA ASP A 29 11.83 -27.75 64.92
C ASP A 29 12.54 -28.92 65.62
N THR A 30 12.96 -28.76 66.88
CA THR A 30 12.84 -29.83 67.90
C THR A 30 13.07 -29.32 69.33
N GLN A 31 12.29 -29.92 70.22
CA GLN A 31 12.10 -29.67 71.65
C GLN A 31 13.33 -29.90 72.54
N SER A 32 13.38 -29.17 73.66
CA SER A 32 13.98 -29.62 74.92
C SER A 32 13.23 -28.92 76.07
N GLU A 33 12.82 -29.72 77.05
CA GLU A 33 11.86 -29.40 78.11
C GLU A 33 12.45 -28.62 79.30
N GLU A 34 11.52 -28.01 80.06
CA GLU A 34 11.56 -27.62 81.48
C GLU A 34 12.58 -26.58 81.98
N ASP A 35 12.12 -25.39 82.35
CA ASP A 35 11.64 -25.09 83.72
C ASP A 35 11.17 -23.63 83.81
N GLY A 36 10.19 -23.37 84.67
CA GLY A 36 9.29 -22.22 84.62
C GLY A 36 9.88 -20.85 84.93
N LYS A 37 9.31 -19.82 84.30
CA LYS A 37 8.90 -18.57 84.95
C LYS A 37 8.07 -17.69 84.02
N ASN A 38 6.98 -17.19 84.58
CA ASN A 38 6.12 -16.16 84.01
C ASN A 38 6.91 -14.99 83.40
N GLY A 39 6.51 -14.62 82.18
CA GLY A 39 6.39 -13.24 81.75
C GLY A 39 7.67 -12.51 81.38
N ASP A 40 7.91 -12.37 80.07
CA ASP A 40 8.35 -11.08 79.54
C ASP A 40 7.96 -10.98 78.04
N VAL A 41 6.69 -10.65 77.79
CA VAL A 41 6.36 -10.03 76.51
C VAL A 41 7.04 -8.67 76.57
N SER A 42 8.11 -8.49 75.80
CA SER A 42 8.78 -7.20 75.63
C SER A 42 7.73 -6.18 75.17
N GLN A 43 7.16 -5.50 76.16
CA GLN A 43 6.15 -4.49 75.96
C GLN A 43 6.87 -3.25 75.47
N PHE A 44 7.08 -3.19 74.15
CA PHE A 44 7.50 -1.95 73.50
C PHE A 44 6.44 -0.90 73.83
N ARG A 45 6.84 0.07 74.67
CA ARG A 45 5.99 1.16 75.09
C ARG A 45 5.65 1.98 73.86
N TYR A 46 4.42 1.84 73.36
CA TYR A 46 3.90 2.73 72.34
C TYR A 46 3.93 4.15 72.91
N VAL A 47 4.78 5.00 72.34
CA VAL A 47 4.87 6.42 72.65
C VAL A 47 4.25 7.17 71.48
N GLU A 48 3.11 7.81 71.73
CA GLU A 48 2.52 8.76 70.79
C GLU A 48 3.37 10.02 70.80
N PHE A 49 4.20 10.18 69.77
CA PHE A 49 4.83 11.46 69.50
C PHE A 49 3.80 12.40 68.86
N THR A 50 2.92 12.98 69.68
CA THR A 50 2.06 14.09 69.26
C THR A 50 2.91 15.37 69.16
N GLY A 51 3.73 15.45 68.11
CA GLY A 51 4.35 16.69 67.68
C GLY A 51 3.28 17.70 67.23
N ARG A 52 3.52 19.00 67.38
CA ARG A 52 2.54 20.09 67.16
C ARG A 52 1.83 20.12 65.79
N ASP A 53 2.25 19.30 64.83
CA ASP A 53 1.64 19.16 63.50
C ASP A 53 1.26 17.69 63.17
N SER A 54 1.06 16.82 64.16
CA SER A 54 0.63 15.44 63.92
C SER A 54 -0.87 15.38 63.62
N VAL A 55 -1.23 15.09 62.37
CA VAL A 55 -2.62 14.84 61.98
C VAL A 55 -3.01 13.44 62.46
N THR A 56 -3.96 13.36 63.39
CA THR A 56 -4.50 12.09 63.89
C THR A 56 -5.21 11.35 62.77
N CYS A 57 -4.87 10.08 62.56
CA CYS A 57 -5.53 9.26 61.55
C CYS A 57 -7.02 9.13 61.88
N PRO A 58 -7.95 9.55 61.01
CA PRO A 58 -9.38 9.56 61.32
C PRO A 58 -9.97 8.16 61.52
N THR A 59 -9.32 7.13 60.96
CA THR A 59 -9.80 5.74 61.01
C THR A 59 -9.46 5.02 62.32
N CYS A 60 -8.30 5.31 62.92
CA CYS A 60 -7.87 4.70 64.18
C CYS A 60 -7.76 5.71 65.34
N GLN A 61 -8.05 6.99 65.08
CA GLN A 61 -7.99 8.11 66.04
C GLN A 61 -6.67 8.18 66.84
N GLY A 62 -5.57 7.68 66.27
CA GLY A 62 -4.26 7.61 66.94
C GLY A 62 -4.02 6.36 67.79
N THR A 63 -5.05 5.55 68.08
CA THR A 63 -4.96 4.41 69.01
C THR A 63 -4.33 3.13 68.44
N GLY A 64 -4.04 3.11 67.14
CA GLY A 64 -3.45 1.94 66.46
C GLY A 64 -4.32 0.68 66.42
N ARG A 65 -5.56 0.73 66.93
CA ARG A 65 -6.51 -0.39 66.96
C ARG A 65 -7.80 0.01 66.26
N MET A 66 -8.30 -0.85 65.38
CA MET A 66 -9.59 -0.64 64.70
C MET A 66 -10.71 -1.32 65.51
N PRO A 67 -11.82 -0.60 65.83
CA PRO A 67 -12.95 -1.18 66.55
C PRO A 67 -13.59 -2.33 65.75
N ARG A 68 -13.64 -3.53 66.33
CA ARG A 68 -14.33 -4.68 65.73
C ARG A 68 -15.84 -4.53 65.94
N GLY A 69 -16.54 -4.31 64.84
CA GLY A 69 -17.96 -3.90 64.81
C GLY A 69 -18.31 -2.97 63.64
N GLN A 70 -17.30 -2.37 62.98
CA GLN A 70 -17.46 -1.52 61.80
C GLN A 70 -16.74 -2.07 60.56
N GLU A 71 -16.57 -3.39 60.48
CA GLU A 71 -15.82 -4.08 59.41
C GLU A 71 -16.50 -3.91 58.03
N ASN A 72 -17.83 -3.81 58.02
CA ASN A 72 -18.65 -3.67 56.80
C ASN A 72 -18.59 -2.26 56.20
N GLN A 73 -17.93 -1.30 56.87
CA GLN A 73 -17.72 0.07 56.41
C GLN A 73 -16.23 0.40 56.30
N LEU A 74 -15.35 -0.60 56.32
CA LEU A 74 -13.96 -0.45 55.87
C LEU A 74 -13.92 -0.63 54.35
N VAL A 75 -14.55 0.30 53.64
CA VAL A 75 -14.20 0.51 52.23
C VAL A 75 -12.91 1.31 52.27
N ALA A 76 -11.84 0.81 51.65
CA ALA A 76 -10.73 1.67 51.29
C ALA A 76 -11.29 2.80 50.43
N LEU A 77 -11.62 3.93 51.05
CA LEU A 77 -11.87 5.18 50.35
C LEU A 77 -10.53 5.62 49.80
N ILE A 78 -10.07 4.95 48.73
CA ILE A 78 -9.18 5.57 47.76
C ILE A 78 -9.93 6.84 47.39
N LEU A 79 -9.42 8.00 47.81
CA LEU A 79 -10.04 9.27 47.44
C LEU A 79 -10.28 9.20 45.93
N TYR A 80 -11.54 9.40 45.52
CA TYR A 80 -11.91 9.51 44.10
C TYR A 80 -11.17 10.68 43.40
N SER A 81 -10.41 11.46 44.18
CA SER A 81 -9.55 12.57 43.77
C SER A 81 -8.08 12.37 44.19
N ASP A 82 -7.55 11.15 44.06
CA ASP A 82 -6.12 10.90 44.21
C ASP A 82 -5.36 11.50 43.01
N GLN A 83 -4.60 12.57 43.23
CA GLN A 83 -3.93 13.34 42.16
C GLN A 83 -2.85 12.53 41.41
N ARG A 84 -2.48 11.33 41.92
CA ARG A 84 -1.68 10.33 41.19
C ARG A 84 -2.47 9.57 40.11
N LEU A 85 -3.79 9.42 40.26
CA LEU A 85 -4.67 8.78 39.28
C LEU A 85 -5.13 9.73 38.17
N GLN A 86 -4.79 11.02 38.26
CA GLN A 86 -5.12 12.03 37.27
C GLN A 86 -3.85 12.46 36.51
N PRO A 87 -3.34 11.63 35.59
CA PRO A 87 -2.18 12.01 34.81
C PRO A 87 -2.62 13.04 33.76
N SER A 88 -2.46 14.31 34.08
CA SER A 88 -2.75 15.44 33.18
C SER A 88 -1.96 15.34 31.87
N ARG A 89 -0.74 14.79 31.93
CA ARG A 89 0.13 14.58 30.77
C ARG A 89 -0.18 13.31 29.99
N THR A 90 -0.61 12.22 30.63
CA THR A 90 -0.94 10.96 29.92
C THR A 90 -2.15 11.11 29.00
N LYS A 91 -3.15 11.92 29.37
CA LYS A 91 -4.26 12.25 28.46
C LYS A 91 -3.76 12.90 27.16
N LEU A 92 -2.85 13.88 27.26
CA LEU A 92 -2.23 14.52 26.10
C LEU A 92 -1.40 13.52 25.26
N TYR A 93 -0.56 12.69 25.90
CA TYR A 93 0.23 11.69 25.17
C TYR A 93 -0.62 10.67 24.42
N VAL A 94 -1.71 10.18 25.04
CA VAL A 94 -2.65 9.25 24.40
C VAL A 94 -3.39 9.94 23.25
N THR A 95 -3.86 11.17 23.43
CA THR A 95 -4.51 11.92 22.33
C THR A 95 -3.54 12.17 21.18
N VAL A 96 -2.29 12.57 21.47
CA VAL A 96 -1.27 12.76 20.44
C VAL A 96 -0.96 11.45 19.73
N SER A 97 -0.81 10.33 20.45
CA SER A 97 -0.52 9.03 19.82
C SER A 97 -1.67 8.56 18.94
N VAL A 98 -2.92 8.72 19.39
CA VAL A 98 -4.12 8.40 18.59
C VAL A 98 -4.18 9.29 17.35
N SER A 99 -3.98 10.60 17.49
CA SER A 99 -4.01 11.53 16.36
C SER A 99 -2.91 11.26 15.33
N LEU A 100 -1.68 10.94 15.78
CA LEU A 100 -0.57 10.59 14.92
C LEU A 100 -0.84 9.28 14.17
N CYS A 101 -1.40 8.28 14.86
CA CYS A 101 -1.77 7.01 14.25
C CYS A 101 -2.85 7.21 13.16
N LEU A 102 -3.89 7.98 13.44
CA LEU A 102 -4.93 8.33 12.47
C LEU A 102 -4.35 9.10 11.28
N LEU A 103 -3.44 10.04 11.53
CA LEU A 103 -2.80 10.79 10.45
C LEU A 103 -1.96 9.85 9.55
N LEU A 104 -1.16 8.97 10.13
CA LEU A 104 -0.37 8.00 9.37
C LEU A 104 -1.24 7.01 8.60
N SER A 105 -2.35 6.54 9.17
CA SER A 105 -3.27 5.64 8.48
C SER A 105 -4.02 6.35 7.34
N CYS A 106 -4.48 7.58 7.55
CA CYS A 106 -5.07 8.40 6.49
C CYS A 106 -4.09 8.67 5.35
N LEU A 107 -2.83 8.98 5.67
CA LEU A 107 -1.79 9.17 4.65
C LEU A 107 -1.53 7.86 3.88
N ALA A 108 -1.42 6.73 4.57
CA ALA A 108 -1.23 5.43 3.92
C ALA A 108 -2.37 5.11 2.95
N VAL A 109 -3.62 5.33 3.36
CA VAL A 109 -4.78 5.17 2.48
C VAL A 109 -4.72 6.16 1.31
N PHE A 110 -4.45 7.44 1.55
CA PHE A 110 -4.40 8.45 0.48
C PHE A 110 -3.35 8.13 -0.60
N PHE A 111 -2.17 7.64 -0.21
CA PHE A 111 -1.09 7.30 -1.16
C PHE A 111 -1.27 5.95 -1.85
N LEU A 112 -1.85 4.96 -1.17
CA LEU A 112 -2.01 3.60 -1.69
C LEU A 112 -3.35 3.36 -2.38
N PHE A 113 -4.37 4.18 -2.10
CA PHE A 113 -5.67 4.03 -2.73
C PHE A 113 -5.54 4.23 -4.25
N PRO A 114 -6.00 3.26 -5.07
CA PRO A 114 -5.80 3.30 -6.50
C PRO A 114 -6.53 4.50 -7.10
N ARG A 115 -5.77 5.31 -7.83
CA ARG A 115 -6.25 6.35 -8.71
C ARG A 115 -6.35 5.82 -10.13
N SER A 116 -7.21 6.46 -10.92
CA SER A 116 -7.44 6.08 -12.31
C SER A 116 -6.19 6.21 -13.17
N ILE A 117 -5.99 5.22 -14.04
CA ILE A 117 -5.01 5.26 -15.12
C ILE A 117 -5.74 5.74 -16.36
N ASP A 118 -5.26 6.83 -16.95
CA ASP A 118 -5.89 7.41 -18.13
C ASP A 118 -5.21 6.92 -19.41
N VAL A 119 -6.00 6.42 -20.34
CA VAL A 119 -5.54 5.96 -21.65
C VAL A 119 -6.19 6.85 -22.70
N SER A 120 -5.35 7.57 -23.42
CA SER A 120 -5.78 8.50 -24.45
C SER A 120 -5.12 8.17 -25.78
N TYR A 121 -5.93 8.16 -26.84
CA TYR A 121 -5.44 8.04 -28.20
C TYR A 121 -4.83 9.36 -28.67
N VAL A 122 -3.60 9.33 -29.18
CA VAL A 122 -2.92 10.53 -29.69
C VAL A 122 -3.15 10.69 -31.19
N GLY A 123 -2.99 9.61 -31.96
CA GLY A 123 -3.10 9.67 -33.41
C GLY A 123 -2.51 8.45 -34.12
N VAL A 124 -2.74 8.42 -35.44
CA VAL A 124 -2.12 7.46 -36.35
C VAL A 124 -0.71 7.94 -36.65
N LYS A 125 0.29 7.09 -36.44
CA LYS A 125 1.66 7.40 -36.81
C LYS A 125 1.91 7.10 -38.29
N SER A 126 1.45 5.94 -38.75
CA SER A 126 1.56 5.51 -40.14
C SER A 126 0.62 4.35 -40.44
N ALA A 127 0.14 4.24 -41.67
CA ALA A 127 -0.42 3.01 -42.20
C ALA A 127 0.35 2.59 -43.45
N PHE A 128 0.79 1.34 -43.48
CA PHE A 128 1.44 0.71 -44.64
C PHE A 128 0.47 -0.23 -45.32
N ILE A 129 0.38 -0.15 -46.64
CA ILE A 129 -0.60 -0.90 -47.41
C ILE A 129 0.11 -1.77 -48.45
N SER A 130 -0.36 -3.01 -48.59
CA SER A 130 0.09 -3.98 -49.58
C SER A 130 -1.10 -4.77 -50.11
N TYR A 131 -0.99 -5.26 -51.34
CA TYR A 131 -2.08 -5.97 -52.03
C TYR A 131 -1.61 -7.32 -52.54
N ASP A 132 -2.52 -8.30 -52.53
CA ASP A 132 -2.40 -9.56 -53.27
C ASP A 132 -3.48 -9.56 -54.36
N GLN A 133 -3.05 -9.39 -55.62
CA GLN A 133 -3.96 -9.29 -56.76
C GLN A 133 -4.63 -10.62 -57.10
N ASP A 134 -3.93 -11.74 -56.91
CA ASP A 134 -4.43 -13.07 -57.26
C ASP A 134 -5.56 -13.48 -56.32
N LYS A 135 -5.43 -13.14 -55.03
CA LYS A 135 -6.42 -13.47 -54.00
C LYS A 135 -7.39 -12.33 -53.67
N ARG A 136 -7.19 -11.15 -54.27
CA ARG A 136 -7.95 -9.91 -53.97
C ARG A 136 -7.94 -9.56 -52.48
N ILE A 137 -6.76 -9.62 -51.85
CA ILE A 137 -6.59 -9.33 -50.41
C ILE A 137 -5.88 -7.99 -50.24
N VAL A 138 -6.33 -7.21 -49.25
CA VAL A 138 -5.66 -5.98 -48.81
C VAL A 138 -5.03 -6.20 -47.44
N TYR A 139 -3.73 -5.97 -47.34
CA TYR A 139 -2.98 -5.98 -46.09
C TYR A 139 -2.73 -4.55 -45.64
N LEU A 140 -3.11 -4.21 -44.41
CA LEU A 140 -2.78 -2.93 -43.81
C LEU A 140 -2.08 -3.11 -42.47
N ASN A 141 -0.93 -2.47 -42.30
CA ASN A 141 -0.24 -2.38 -41.02
C ASN A 141 -0.44 -0.98 -40.47
N ILE A 142 -1.33 -0.86 -39.48
CA ILE A 142 -1.72 0.41 -38.89
C ILE A 142 -0.92 0.61 -37.61
N THR A 143 -0.05 1.61 -37.60
CA THR A 143 0.71 2.04 -36.43
C THR A 143 0.06 3.26 -35.79
N ASN A 144 -0.26 3.13 -34.51
CA ASN A 144 -0.95 4.14 -33.72
C ASN A 144 -0.15 4.46 -32.45
N THR A 145 -0.34 5.67 -31.93
CA THR A 145 0.30 6.13 -30.69
C THR A 145 -0.74 6.29 -29.58
N LEU A 146 -0.50 5.63 -28.45
CA LEU A 146 -1.25 5.80 -27.20
C LEU A 146 -0.47 6.69 -26.25
N ASN A 147 -1.18 7.50 -25.49
CA ASN A 147 -0.65 8.23 -24.35
C ASN A 147 -1.32 7.70 -23.08
N ILE A 148 -0.51 7.08 -22.23
CA ILE A 148 -0.94 6.43 -21.00
C ILE A 148 -0.41 7.26 -19.83
N THR A 149 -1.31 7.73 -18.98
CA THR A 149 -0.99 8.60 -17.84
C THR A 149 -1.24 7.86 -16.54
N ASN A 150 -0.21 7.75 -15.71
CA ASN A 150 -0.31 7.16 -14.39
C ASN A 150 -0.55 8.24 -13.34
N ASN A 151 -1.79 8.38 -12.85
CA ASN A 151 -2.11 9.33 -11.79
C ASN A 151 -1.86 8.80 -10.36
N ASN A 152 -1.31 7.58 -10.22
CA ASN A 152 -0.97 7.00 -8.94
C ASN A 152 0.35 7.57 -8.38
N TYR A 153 0.49 7.50 -7.06
CA TYR A 153 1.73 7.87 -6.36
C TYR A 153 2.75 6.72 -6.30
N TYR A 154 2.47 5.60 -6.97
CA TYR A 154 3.35 4.45 -7.10
C TYR A 154 3.51 4.06 -8.57
N ALA A 155 4.61 3.35 -8.86
CA ALA A 155 4.91 2.89 -10.20
C ALA A 155 3.96 1.75 -10.61
N VAL A 156 3.55 1.75 -11.87
CA VAL A 156 2.63 0.77 -12.44
C VAL A 156 3.31 0.05 -13.59
N SER A 157 3.19 -1.27 -13.63
CA SER A 157 3.78 -2.11 -14.67
C SER A 157 2.80 -2.31 -15.82
N LEU A 158 3.21 -1.98 -17.03
CA LEU A 158 2.41 -2.18 -18.24
C LEU A 158 2.62 -3.62 -18.77
N THR A 159 1.71 -4.52 -18.41
CA THR A 159 1.87 -5.95 -18.70
C THR A 159 1.53 -6.30 -20.14
N ASN A 160 0.42 -5.77 -20.65
CA ASN A 160 -0.06 -6.10 -21.98
C ASN A 160 -0.82 -4.93 -22.60
N ILE A 161 -0.65 -4.73 -23.90
CA ILE A 161 -1.54 -3.93 -24.74
C ILE A 161 -2.13 -4.88 -25.76
N THR A 162 -3.45 -5.06 -25.73
CA THR A 162 -4.19 -5.78 -26.76
C THR A 162 -4.92 -4.79 -27.62
N ALA A 163 -4.74 -4.88 -28.93
CA ALA A 163 -5.39 -4.01 -29.89
C ALA A 163 -6.12 -4.85 -30.94
N GLN A 164 -7.30 -4.37 -31.33
CA GLN A 164 -8.14 -4.99 -32.34
C GLN A 164 -8.58 -3.91 -33.32
N VAL A 165 -8.61 -4.26 -34.60
CA VAL A 165 -9.17 -3.42 -35.66
C VAL A 165 -10.41 -4.10 -36.18
N GLN A 166 -11.51 -3.35 -36.22
CA GLN A 166 -12.78 -3.81 -36.75
C GLN A 166 -13.18 -2.98 -37.96
N PHE A 167 -13.71 -3.66 -38.97
CA PHE A 167 -14.36 -3.04 -40.12
C PHE A 167 -15.80 -3.54 -40.17
N SER A 168 -16.77 -2.62 -40.13
CA SER A 168 -18.20 -2.96 -40.10
C SER A 168 -18.59 -4.02 -39.06
N LYS A 169 -18.00 -3.94 -37.84
CA LYS A 169 -18.14 -4.88 -36.71
C LYS A 169 -17.44 -6.24 -36.87
N THR A 170 -16.77 -6.49 -37.99
CA THR A 170 -15.94 -7.69 -38.19
C THR A 170 -14.50 -7.38 -37.80
N VAL A 171 -13.90 -8.24 -36.97
CA VAL A 171 -12.49 -8.06 -36.56
C VAL A 171 -11.57 -8.44 -37.72
N ILE A 172 -10.85 -7.47 -38.27
CA ILE A 172 -9.92 -7.63 -39.40
C ILE A 172 -8.45 -7.66 -38.97
N GLY A 173 -8.15 -7.39 -37.70
CA GLY A 173 -6.78 -7.47 -37.18
C GLY A 173 -6.73 -7.52 -35.67
N LYS A 174 -5.72 -8.21 -35.14
CA LYS A 174 -5.44 -8.31 -33.71
C LYS A 174 -3.95 -8.22 -33.47
N ALA A 175 -3.55 -7.47 -32.45
CA ALA A 175 -2.18 -7.41 -31.98
C ALA A 175 -2.17 -7.51 -30.45
N ARG A 176 -1.13 -8.15 -29.93
CA ARG A 176 -0.84 -8.15 -28.50
C ARG A 176 0.63 -7.87 -28.29
N ILE A 177 0.92 -6.87 -27.48
CA ILE A 177 2.28 -6.50 -27.07
C ILE A 177 2.35 -6.77 -25.57
N SER A 178 3.32 -7.56 -25.14
CA SER A 178 3.53 -7.92 -23.73
C SER A 178 4.80 -7.28 -23.16
N ASN A 179 4.85 -7.13 -21.84
CA ASN A 179 5.98 -6.60 -21.06
C ASN A 179 6.54 -5.30 -21.66
N VAL A 180 5.67 -4.31 -21.77
CA VAL A 180 6.01 -3.09 -22.54
C VAL A 180 7.01 -2.25 -21.76
N THR A 181 6.59 -1.68 -20.63
CA THR A 181 7.38 -0.76 -19.80
C THR A 181 6.77 -0.61 -18.40
N THR A 182 7.49 0.03 -17.48
CA THR A 182 6.93 0.50 -16.20
C THR A 182 6.77 2.02 -16.27
N ILE A 183 5.61 2.52 -15.87
CA ILE A 183 5.32 3.96 -15.82
C ILE A 183 5.56 4.42 -14.38
N ILE A 184 6.43 5.41 -14.20
CA ILE A 184 6.76 5.97 -12.88
C ILE A 184 5.55 6.73 -12.29
N PRO A 185 5.54 7.04 -10.98
CA PRO A 185 4.44 7.79 -10.36
C PRO A 185 4.19 9.15 -11.02
N LEU A 186 2.93 9.53 -11.21
CA LEU A 186 2.50 10.84 -11.74
C LEU A 186 3.08 11.19 -13.13
N ASP A 187 3.50 10.20 -13.90
CA ASP A 187 4.10 10.38 -15.21
C ASP A 187 3.22 9.87 -16.35
N LYS A 188 3.56 10.31 -17.55
CA LYS A 188 2.88 9.96 -18.80
C LYS A 188 3.87 9.37 -19.79
N GLN A 189 3.44 8.31 -20.46
CA GLN A 189 4.26 7.63 -21.45
C GLN A 189 3.50 7.45 -22.76
N GLN A 190 4.16 7.76 -23.87
CA GLN A 190 3.66 7.47 -25.20
C GLN A 190 4.22 6.15 -25.72
N ILE A 191 3.33 5.31 -26.25
CA ILE A 191 3.66 3.98 -26.74
C ILE A 191 3.04 3.79 -28.11
N ASP A 192 3.88 3.38 -29.05
CA ASP A 192 3.46 3.02 -30.39
C ASP A 192 3.12 1.54 -30.46
N TYR A 193 2.00 1.23 -31.10
CA TYR A 193 1.58 -0.14 -31.37
C TYR A 193 1.15 -0.28 -32.83
N THR A 194 1.54 -1.38 -33.45
CA THR A 194 1.17 -1.70 -34.83
C THR A 194 0.22 -2.89 -34.84
N VAL A 195 -0.90 -2.75 -35.55
CA VAL A 195 -1.84 -3.84 -35.76
C VAL A 195 -1.80 -4.27 -37.22
N PRO A 196 -1.39 -5.52 -37.51
CA PRO A 196 -1.54 -6.09 -38.83
C PRO A 196 -3.02 -6.40 -39.06
N THR A 197 -3.54 -5.92 -40.17
CA THR A 197 -4.94 -6.06 -40.56
C THR A 197 -5.02 -6.65 -41.95
N VAL A 198 -6.00 -7.54 -42.15
CA VAL A 198 -6.23 -8.25 -43.38
C VAL A 198 -7.69 -8.09 -43.74
N ILE A 199 -7.94 -7.53 -44.91
CA ILE A 199 -9.28 -7.44 -45.49
C ILE A 199 -9.37 -8.50 -46.59
N ALA A 200 -10.15 -9.55 -46.32
CA ALA A 200 -10.30 -10.73 -47.17
C ALA A 200 -11.74 -11.27 -47.11
N ASP A 201 -11.98 -12.38 -47.81
CA ASP A 201 -13.21 -13.16 -47.80
C ASP A 201 -14.45 -12.32 -48.18
N GLU A 202 -15.43 -12.20 -47.29
CA GLU A 202 -16.67 -11.41 -47.49
C GLU A 202 -16.40 -9.92 -47.74
N MET A 203 -15.19 -9.43 -47.39
CA MET A 203 -14.76 -8.05 -47.59
C MET A 203 -13.81 -7.87 -48.79
N SER A 204 -13.66 -8.90 -49.64
CA SER A 204 -12.77 -8.84 -50.82
C SER A 204 -13.17 -7.76 -51.83
N TYR A 205 -14.42 -7.30 -51.83
CA TYR A 205 -14.86 -6.15 -52.65
C TYR A 205 -14.08 -4.87 -52.34
N MET A 206 -13.48 -4.78 -51.14
CA MET A 206 -12.66 -3.65 -50.74
C MET A 206 -11.37 -3.56 -51.57
N PHE A 207 -10.86 -4.69 -52.09
CA PHE A 207 -9.71 -4.68 -52.98
C PHE A 207 -9.98 -3.86 -54.24
N ASP A 208 -11.14 -4.05 -54.87
CA ASP A 208 -11.52 -3.29 -56.07
C ASP A 208 -11.64 -1.80 -55.74
N TYR A 209 -12.21 -1.45 -54.59
CA TYR A 209 -12.27 -0.07 -54.12
C TYR A 209 -10.86 0.52 -53.93
N CYS A 210 -10.01 -0.12 -53.14
CA CYS A 210 -8.68 0.37 -52.78
C CYS A 210 -7.71 0.47 -53.97
N THR A 211 -7.93 -0.30 -55.04
CA THR A 211 -7.09 -0.28 -56.25
C THR A 211 -7.69 0.53 -57.40
N LEU A 212 -8.90 1.10 -57.22
CA LEU A 212 -9.63 1.77 -58.28
C LEU A 212 -8.96 3.09 -58.71
N GLN A 213 -8.44 3.13 -59.93
CA GLN A 213 -7.71 4.30 -60.46
C GLN A 213 -8.60 5.54 -60.71
N SER A 214 -9.91 5.36 -60.84
CA SER A 214 -10.82 6.49 -61.06
C SER A 214 -11.00 7.36 -59.81
N ILE A 215 -10.69 6.82 -58.63
CA ILE A 215 -10.78 7.51 -57.36
C ILE A 215 -9.35 7.78 -56.87
N LYS A 216 -9.05 9.03 -56.50
CA LYS A 216 -7.71 9.40 -56.00
C LYS A 216 -7.55 9.22 -54.49
N VAL A 217 -8.63 8.98 -53.76
CA VAL A 217 -8.68 8.92 -52.29
C VAL A 217 -9.48 7.70 -51.86
N HIS A 218 -8.83 6.76 -51.17
CA HIS A 218 -9.42 5.48 -50.79
C HIS A 218 -9.53 5.35 -49.27
N ASN A 219 -10.23 6.31 -48.64
CA ASN A 219 -10.37 6.33 -47.19
C ASN A 219 -11.45 5.36 -46.71
N ILE A 220 -11.04 4.41 -45.87
CA ILE A 220 -11.94 3.50 -45.15
C ILE A 220 -12.00 3.89 -43.67
N VAL A 221 -13.17 3.69 -43.05
CA VAL A 221 -13.34 3.88 -41.60
C VAL A 221 -13.14 2.54 -40.90
N VAL A 222 -12.22 2.49 -39.95
CA VAL A 222 -12.01 1.34 -39.07
C VAL A 222 -12.22 1.75 -37.62
N MET A 223 -12.73 0.82 -36.82
CA MET A 223 -12.87 0.98 -35.38
C MET A 223 -11.67 0.30 -34.72
N MET A 224 -10.87 1.08 -34.00
CA MET A 224 -9.80 0.60 -33.16
C MET A 224 -10.35 0.37 -31.76
N GLN A 225 -10.13 -0.82 -31.23
CA GLN A 225 -10.39 -1.14 -29.83
C GLN A 225 -9.07 -1.54 -29.17
N VAL A 226 -8.67 -0.81 -28.14
CA VAL A 226 -7.43 -1.06 -27.42
C VAL A 226 -7.75 -1.32 -25.97
N THR A 227 -7.17 -2.38 -25.41
CA THR A 227 -7.21 -2.67 -23.99
C THR A 227 -5.81 -2.69 -23.44
N VAL A 228 -5.56 -1.81 -22.47
CA VAL A 228 -4.31 -1.72 -21.73
C VAL A 228 -4.48 -2.48 -20.42
N THR A 229 -3.59 -3.44 -20.17
CA THR A 229 -3.54 -4.19 -18.91
C THR A 229 -2.34 -3.75 -18.09
N THR A 230 -2.62 -3.19 -16.93
CA THR A 230 -1.62 -2.71 -15.97
C THR A 230 -1.61 -3.61 -14.74
N SER A 231 -0.48 -3.67 -14.04
CA SER A 231 -0.38 -4.37 -12.77
C SER A 231 0.39 -3.56 -11.73
N TYR A 232 -0.08 -3.64 -10.49
CA TYR A 232 0.48 -2.96 -9.33
C TYR A 232 0.09 -3.71 -8.05
N PHE A 233 1.00 -3.84 -7.08
CA PHE A 233 0.78 -4.55 -5.81
C PHE A 233 0.11 -5.94 -5.92
N GLY A 234 0.36 -6.67 -7.01
CA GLY A 234 -0.25 -7.98 -7.26
C GLY A 234 -1.69 -7.93 -7.81
N HIS A 235 -2.28 -6.74 -7.94
CA HIS A 235 -3.52 -6.51 -8.66
C HIS A 235 -3.26 -6.21 -10.13
N SER A 236 -4.21 -6.56 -10.99
CA SER A 236 -4.19 -6.22 -12.41
C SER A 236 -5.46 -5.48 -12.77
N GLU A 237 -5.32 -4.38 -13.49
CA GLU A 237 -6.42 -3.53 -13.95
C GLU A 237 -6.39 -3.46 -15.48
N GLN A 238 -7.58 -3.44 -16.09
CA GLN A 238 -7.74 -3.33 -17.54
C GLN A 238 -8.54 -2.09 -17.88
N VAL A 239 -8.00 -1.25 -18.77
CA VAL A 239 -8.65 -0.05 -19.28
C VAL A 239 -8.79 -0.20 -20.78
N SER A 240 -10.01 -0.12 -21.29
CA SER A 240 -10.32 -0.25 -22.72
C SER A 240 -10.79 1.08 -23.31
N GLN A 241 -10.31 1.39 -24.51
CA GLN A 241 -10.71 2.55 -25.28
C GLN A 241 -11.07 2.15 -26.72
N GLU A 242 -12.10 2.79 -27.25
CA GLU A 242 -12.58 2.59 -28.61
C GLU A 242 -12.53 3.91 -29.37
N MET A 243 -12.09 3.87 -30.63
CA MET A 243 -11.98 5.05 -31.48
C MET A 243 -12.21 4.69 -32.95
N TYR A 244 -12.87 5.57 -33.68
CA TYR A 244 -13.00 5.47 -35.13
C TYR A 244 -11.89 6.27 -35.82
N GLN A 245 -11.24 5.67 -36.81
CA GLN A 245 -10.19 6.33 -37.58
C GLN A 245 -10.39 6.11 -39.07
N TYR A 246 -10.02 7.11 -39.86
CA TYR A 246 -9.92 7.01 -41.30
C TYR A 246 -8.53 6.49 -41.68
N VAL A 247 -8.48 5.49 -42.54
CA VAL A 247 -7.25 4.91 -43.08
C VAL A 247 -7.36 4.94 -44.59
N ASP A 248 -6.38 5.54 -45.26
CA ASP A 248 -6.29 5.45 -46.72
C ASP A 248 -5.72 4.09 -47.10
N CYS A 249 -6.49 3.32 -47.87
CA CYS A 249 -6.13 2.01 -48.35
C CYS A 249 -5.58 2.01 -49.78
N GLY A 250 -5.34 3.16 -50.42
CA GLY A 250 -4.86 3.28 -51.80
C GLY A 250 -3.39 3.67 -51.94
N GLY A 251 -2.84 4.43 -50.98
CA GLY A 251 -1.42 4.85 -50.99
C GLY A 251 -0.49 3.84 -50.33
N ASN A 252 0.75 3.67 -50.84
CA ASN A 252 1.74 2.74 -50.25
C ASN A 252 2.05 3.03 -48.77
N THR A 253 2.10 4.31 -48.40
CA THR A 253 2.33 4.77 -47.02
C THR A 253 1.49 6.01 -46.76
N THR A 254 0.66 5.98 -45.73
CA THR A 254 -0.13 7.14 -45.32
C THR A 254 0.28 7.56 -43.92
N SER A 255 0.77 8.80 -43.79
CA SER A 255 0.96 9.44 -42.49
C SER A 255 -0.26 10.30 -42.23
N LEU A 256 -1.14 9.84 -41.35
CA LEU A 256 -2.31 10.62 -40.95
C LEU A 256 -1.87 11.62 -39.89
N HIS A 257 -1.73 12.89 -40.26
CA HIS A 257 -1.54 13.96 -39.29
C HIS A 257 -2.83 14.07 -38.46
N GLY A 258 -2.78 13.62 -37.20
CA GLY A 258 -3.94 13.56 -36.33
C GLY A 258 -4.54 14.96 -36.10
N HIS A 259 -5.83 15.11 -36.40
CA HIS A 259 -6.80 15.85 -35.59
C HIS A 259 -8.16 15.91 -36.32
N VAL A 260 -9.15 15.15 -35.85
CA VAL A 260 -10.54 15.62 -35.83
C VAL A 260 -11.13 15.20 -34.48
N LYS A 261 -10.94 16.04 -33.46
CA LYS A 261 -11.82 16.01 -32.29
C LYS A 261 -13.17 16.55 -32.74
N MET A 262 -14.10 15.67 -33.08
CA MET A 262 -15.51 16.03 -33.09
C MET A 262 -15.93 16.20 -31.62
N TYR A 263 -15.92 17.44 -31.14
CA TYR A 263 -16.63 17.78 -29.91
C TYR A 263 -18.13 17.70 -30.23
N GLN A 264 -18.86 16.90 -29.46
CA GLN A 264 -20.32 16.93 -29.39
C GLN A 264 -20.73 17.79 -28.19
#